data_AF-A0A2V8GDX7-F1
#
_entry.id   AF-A0A2V8GDX7-F1
#
_cell.length_a   1.000
_cell.length_b   1.000
_cell.length_c   1.000
_cell.angle_alpha   90.00
_cell.angle_beta   90.00
_cell.angle_gamma   90.00
#
_symmetry.space_group_name_H-M   'P 1'
#
loop_
_entity.id
_entity.type
_entity.pdbx_description
1 polymer ?
#
loop_
_entity_poly.entity_id
_entity_poly.type
_entity_poly.pdbx_seq_one_letter_code
_entity_poly.pdbx_strand_id
1 'polypeptide(L)'
;MRYFGHMRTHDMIDLWVAVTSGIVKYGFAIEYRDLEAPRTGIFDGLRIVIDPDVGFEMQCFLLLHLFGHSVQWVAPSIEHKLGELQNTEDRSRFMQVLHAYEFEAATFGLQLLHERGLTQQDQWYSDFVNTDWRYVERYYQTDKLPPWQECVVSGCPLIQPQPIPPLKQRQVAVRFAF
;
A
#
# COMPACT_ATOMS: atom_id res chain seq x y z
N MET A 1 3.88 19.70 -18.25
CA MET A 1 3.55 19.32 -16.86
C MET A 1 4.08 17.92 -16.64
N ARG A 2 5.06 17.72 -15.75
CA ARG A 2 5.69 16.41 -15.53
C ARG A 2 4.82 15.61 -14.55
N TYR A 3 4.23 14.51 -15.01
CA TYR A 3 3.45 13.59 -14.18
C TYR A 3 4.35 12.45 -13.70
N PHE A 4 4.01 11.85 -12.55
CA PHE A 4 4.39 10.48 -12.18
C PHE A 4 4.46 9.55 -13.40
N GLY A 5 5.48 8.69 -13.52
CA GLY A 5 5.71 7.90 -14.74
C GLY A 5 7.18 7.75 -15.11
N HIS A 6 7.90 6.92 -14.37
CA HIS A 6 9.29 6.55 -14.72
C HIS A 6 9.49 5.04 -14.85
N MET A 7 8.54 4.22 -14.37
CA MET A 7 8.59 2.79 -14.65
C MET A 7 8.21 2.56 -16.13
N ARG A 8 9.09 1.87 -16.86
CA ARG A 8 8.82 1.55 -18.26
C ARG A 8 7.69 0.52 -18.31
N THR A 9 6.89 0.52 -19.37
CA THR A 9 5.72 -0.36 -19.49
C THR A 9 6.05 -1.83 -19.27
N HIS A 10 7.17 -2.32 -19.80
CA HIS A 10 7.58 -3.70 -19.57
C HIS A 10 7.95 -3.97 -18.11
N ASP A 11 8.59 -3.01 -17.42
CA ASP A 11 8.91 -3.15 -15.99
C ASP A 11 7.61 -3.20 -15.15
N MET A 12 6.58 -2.44 -15.53
CA MET A 12 5.25 -2.50 -14.88
C MET A 12 4.56 -3.85 -15.10
N ILE A 13 4.64 -4.40 -16.32
CA ILE A 13 4.07 -5.72 -16.63
C ILE A 13 4.79 -6.80 -15.83
N ASP A 14 6.13 -6.78 -15.78
CA ASP A 14 6.92 -7.74 -15.02
C ASP A 14 6.58 -7.68 -13.53
N LEU A 15 6.48 -6.47 -12.97
CA LEU A 15 6.02 -6.25 -11.60
C LEU A 15 4.63 -6.82 -11.39
N TRP A 16 3.66 -6.45 -12.23
CA TRP A 16 2.28 -6.90 -12.10
C TRP A 16 2.17 -8.41 -12.08
N VAL A 17 2.80 -9.10 -13.05
CA VAL A 17 2.79 -10.57 -13.14
C VAL A 17 3.44 -11.20 -11.91
N ALA A 18 4.59 -10.70 -11.48
CA ALA A 18 5.31 -11.20 -10.32
C ALA A 18 4.51 -11.05 -9.03
N VAL A 19 3.99 -9.84 -8.79
CA VAL A 19 3.27 -9.48 -7.57
C VAL A 19 1.94 -10.19 -7.48
N THR A 20 1.14 -10.20 -8.54
CA THR A 20 -0.14 -10.94 -8.57
C THR A 20 0.07 -12.44 -8.29
N SER A 21 1.09 -13.05 -8.91
CA SER A 21 1.46 -14.45 -8.64
C SER A 21 1.86 -14.66 -7.17
N GLY A 22 2.64 -13.74 -6.61
CA GLY A 22 3.08 -13.80 -5.22
C GLY A 22 1.92 -13.70 -4.23
N ILE A 23 1.04 -12.72 -4.41
CA ILE A 23 -0.16 -12.50 -3.57
C ILE A 23 -1.07 -13.74 -3.56
N VAL A 24 -1.32 -14.34 -4.73
CA VAL A 24 -2.12 -15.56 -4.85
C VAL A 24 -1.44 -16.74 -4.13
N LYS A 25 -0.12 -16.86 -4.20
CA LYS A 25 0.64 -17.89 -3.46
C LYS A 25 0.63 -17.69 -1.95
N TYR A 26 0.47 -16.45 -1.48
CA TYR A 26 0.19 -16.13 -0.07
C TYR A 26 -1.27 -16.41 0.33
N GLY A 27 -2.13 -16.80 -0.61
CA GLY A 27 -3.51 -17.23 -0.34
C GLY A 27 -4.56 -16.13 -0.43
N PHE A 28 -4.23 -14.96 -0.99
CA PHE A 28 -5.19 -13.89 -1.25
C PHE A 28 -5.76 -13.98 -2.68
N ALA A 29 -7.02 -13.62 -2.84
CA ALA A 29 -7.62 -13.39 -4.15
C ALA A 29 -7.32 -11.95 -4.64
N ILE A 30 -7.30 -11.76 -5.96
CA ILE A 30 -7.22 -10.44 -6.59
C ILE A 30 -8.44 -10.28 -7.49
N GLU A 31 -9.11 -9.14 -7.38
CA GLU A 31 -10.34 -8.84 -8.11
C GLU A 31 -10.30 -7.41 -8.65
N TYR A 32 -10.90 -7.20 -9.83
CA TYR A 32 -11.24 -5.85 -10.29
C TYR A 32 -12.73 -5.62 -10.07
N ARG A 33 -13.07 -4.45 -9.54
CA ARG A 33 -14.47 -4.05 -9.33
C ARG A 33 -14.56 -2.53 -9.29
N ASP A 34 -15.60 -1.97 -9.88
CA ASP A 34 -15.90 -0.54 -9.76
C ASP A 34 -16.11 -0.18 -8.28
N LEU A 35 -15.34 0.81 -7.80
CA LEU A 35 -15.43 1.29 -6.43
C LEU A 35 -16.03 2.69 -6.41
N GLU A 36 -16.86 2.96 -5.40
CA GLU A 36 -17.35 4.31 -5.19
C GLU A 36 -16.18 5.23 -4.82
N ALA A 37 -16.02 6.32 -5.56
CA ALA A 37 -15.07 7.37 -5.23
C ALA A 37 -15.22 7.83 -3.77
N PRO A 38 -14.12 8.11 -3.05
CA PRO A 38 -12.74 8.22 -3.55
C PRO A 38 -11.93 6.91 -3.49
N ARG A 39 -12.57 5.74 -3.31
CA ARG A 39 -11.83 4.49 -3.10
C ARG A 39 -11.15 4.04 -4.39
N THR A 40 -9.85 3.77 -4.33
CA THR A 40 -9.04 3.28 -5.46
C THR A 40 -8.68 1.80 -5.34
N GLY A 41 -8.74 1.27 -4.12
CA GLY A 41 -8.65 -0.16 -3.84
C GLY A 41 -9.09 -0.51 -2.43
N ILE A 42 -9.48 -1.75 -2.20
CA ILE A 42 -9.93 -2.27 -0.89
C ILE A 42 -9.37 -3.65 -0.60
N PHE A 43 -9.39 -4.04 0.68
CA PHE A 43 -9.12 -5.43 1.09
C PHE A 43 -10.04 -5.86 2.24
N ASP A 44 -10.23 -7.17 2.37
CA ASP A 44 -11.07 -7.79 3.41
C ASP A 44 -10.38 -8.94 4.14
N GLY A 45 -9.05 -9.06 4.00
CA GLY A 45 -8.24 -10.13 4.60
C GLY A 45 -8.33 -11.47 3.86
N LEU A 46 -9.14 -11.57 2.80
CA LEU A 46 -9.16 -12.71 1.88
C LEU A 46 -8.90 -12.28 0.43
N ARG A 47 -9.27 -11.05 0.09
CA ARG A 47 -9.25 -10.49 -1.26
C ARG A 47 -8.66 -9.09 -1.24
N ILE A 48 -7.92 -8.76 -2.29
CA ILE A 48 -7.54 -7.39 -2.65
C ILE A 48 -8.33 -7.04 -3.90
N VAL A 49 -9.00 -5.89 -3.87
CA VAL A 49 -9.82 -5.40 -4.97
C VAL A 49 -9.28 -4.06 -5.43
N ILE A 50 -9.06 -3.91 -6.73
CA ILE A 50 -8.58 -2.67 -7.35
C ILE A 50 -9.67 -2.10 -8.24
N ASP A 51 -9.83 -0.78 -8.23
CA ASP A 51 -10.71 -0.10 -9.18
C ASP A 51 -10.07 -0.11 -10.59
N PRO A 52 -10.79 -0.60 -11.62
CA PRO A 52 -10.24 -0.71 -12.97
C PRO A 52 -9.90 0.64 -13.64
N ASP A 53 -10.48 1.75 -13.20
CA ASP A 53 -10.28 3.08 -13.79
C ASP A 53 -9.00 3.78 -13.27
N VAL A 54 -8.33 3.19 -12.29
CA VAL A 54 -7.05 3.68 -11.76
C VAL A 54 -5.93 3.45 -12.79
N GLY A 55 -5.02 4.41 -12.99
CA GLY A 55 -3.90 4.24 -13.91
C GLY A 55 -2.97 3.07 -13.54
N PHE A 56 -2.46 2.34 -14.54
CA PHE A 56 -1.76 1.06 -14.31
C PHE A 56 -0.54 1.12 -13.37
N GLU A 57 0.25 2.20 -13.40
CA GLU A 57 1.37 2.38 -12.45
C GLU A 57 0.87 2.52 -11.00
N MET A 58 -0.23 3.24 -10.80
CA MET A 58 -0.89 3.33 -9.50
C MET A 58 -1.48 1.99 -9.07
N GLN A 59 -2.07 1.22 -9.99
CA GLN A 59 -2.54 -0.14 -9.68
C GLN A 59 -1.39 -1.04 -9.19
N CYS A 60 -0.20 -0.94 -9.81
CA CYS A 60 1.00 -1.67 -9.37
C CYS A 60 1.38 -1.32 -7.92
N PHE A 61 1.34 -0.03 -7.57
CA PHE A 61 1.57 0.42 -6.19
C PHE A 61 0.49 -0.07 -5.23
N LEU A 62 -0.80 0.16 -5.56
CA LEU A 62 -1.93 -0.23 -4.73
C LEU A 62 -1.91 -1.73 -4.42
N LEU A 63 -1.55 -2.56 -5.39
CA LEU A 63 -1.48 -4.00 -5.18
C LEU A 63 -0.45 -4.39 -4.10
N LEU A 64 0.72 -3.77 -4.11
CA LEU A 64 1.77 -3.97 -3.11
C LEU A 64 1.39 -3.38 -1.75
N HIS A 65 0.83 -2.17 -1.74
CA HIS A 65 0.43 -1.46 -0.55
C HIS A 65 -0.72 -2.18 0.18
N LEU A 66 -1.77 -2.57 -0.54
CA LEU A 66 -2.89 -3.34 0.01
C LEU A 66 -2.47 -4.76 0.42
N PHE A 67 -1.48 -5.37 -0.24
CA PHE A 67 -0.89 -6.61 0.24
C PHE A 67 -0.21 -6.43 1.60
N GLY A 68 0.59 -5.37 1.76
CA GLY A 68 1.23 -5.04 3.03
C GLY A 68 0.24 -4.90 4.18
N HIS A 69 -0.86 -4.18 3.95
CA HIS A 69 -1.94 -4.11 4.93
C HIS A 69 -2.65 -5.44 5.13
N SER A 70 -2.90 -6.21 4.07
CA SER A 70 -3.51 -7.53 4.20
C SER A 70 -2.69 -8.42 5.14
N VAL A 71 -1.35 -8.40 5.04
CA VAL A 71 -0.44 -9.08 5.97
C VAL A 71 -0.64 -8.59 7.41
N GLN A 72 -0.62 -7.27 7.65
CA GLN A 72 -0.85 -6.71 9.00
C GLN A 72 -2.17 -7.17 9.62
N TRP A 73 -3.20 -7.42 8.80
CA TRP A 73 -4.52 -7.77 9.31
C TRP A 73 -4.74 -9.28 9.54
N VAL A 74 -4.02 -10.14 8.84
CA VAL A 74 -4.20 -11.60 8.91
C VAL A 74 -3.05 -12.33 9.62
N ALA A 75 -1.91 -11.68 9.84
CA ALA A 75 -0.80 -12.24 10.59
C ALA A 75 -1.11 -12.22 12.10
N PRO A 76 -1.19 -13.37 12.79
CA PRO A 76 -1.50 -13.41 14.23
C PRO A 76 -0.42 -12.77 15.12
N SER A 77 0.81 -12.65 14.60
CA SER A 77 1.95 -12.06 15.31
C SER A 77 2.01 -10.54 15.23
N ILE A 78 1.15 -9.89 14.44
CA ILE A 78 1.13 -8.43 14.28
C ILE A 78 0.02 -7.85 15.15
N GLU A 79 0.37 -6.84 15.94
CA GLU A 79 -0.57 -6.09 16.77
C GLU A 79 -1.30 -5.02 15.95
N HIS A 80 -2.59 -4.86 16.19
CA HIS A 80 -3.41 -3.84 15.52
C HIS A 80 -3.27 -2.49 16.21
N LYS A 81 -2.23 -1.73 15.85
CA LYS A 81 -1.80 -0.49 16.53
C LYS A 81 -2.77 0.70 16.47
N LEU A 82 -3.68 0.75 15.49
CA LEU A 82 -4.55 1.92 15.26
C LEU A 82 -5.87 1.92 16.03
N GLY A 83 -6.36 0.76 16.48
CA GLY A 83 -7.71 0.63 17.06
C GLY A 83 -7.93 1.49 18.30
N GLU A 84 -6.92 1.61 19.15
CA GLU A 84 -7.01 2.36 20.42
C GLU A 84 -6.83 3.88 20.25
N LEU A 85 -6.29 4.32 19.10
CA LEU A 85 -5.90 5.72 18.88
C LEU A 85 -6.86 6.48 17.96
N GLN A 86 -7.82 5.84 17.30
CA GLN A 86 -8.75 6.52 16.39
C GLN A 86 -9.60 7.61 17.05
N ASN A 87 -9.81 7.54 18.36
CA ASN A 87 -10.60 8.51 19.12
C ASN A 87 -9.76 9.35 20.10
N THR A 88 -8.43 9.35 19.94
CA THR A 88 -7.56 10.15 20.82
C THR A 88 -7.59 11.63 20.45
N GLU A 89 -7.53 12.51 21.46
CA GLU A 89 -7.32 13.95 21.26
C GLU A 89 -5.84 14.26 20.93
N ASP A 90 -4.92 13.33 21.21
CA ASP A 90 -3.49 13.46 20.90
C ASP A 90 -3.20 13.17 19.42
N ARG A 91 -3.50 14.16 18.57
CA ARG A 91 -3.29 14.08 17.12
C ARG A 91 -1.82 13.84 16.76
N SER A 92 -0.86 14.34 17.54
CA SER A 92 0.56 14.13 17.25
C SER A 92 0.95 12.67 17.41
N ARG A 93 0.53 12.04 18.51
CA ARG A 93 0.74 10.61 18.74
C ARG A 93 0.01 9.76 17.70
N PHE A 94 -1.23 10.12 17.36
CA PHE A 94 -1.98 9.43 16.30
C PHE A 94 -1.20 9.43 14.98
N MET A 95 -0.72 10.60 14.53
CA MET A 95 0.04 10.71 13.28
C MET A 95 1.35 9.91 13.31
N GLN A 96 2.05 9.87 14.44
CA GLN A 96 3.26 9.06 14.58
C GLN A 96 2.97 7.56 14.44
N VAL A 97 1.89 7.08 15.06
CA VAL A 97 1.49 5.67 14.97
C VAL A 97 0.96 5.33 13.59
N LEU A 98 0.23 6.24 12.95
CA LEU A 98 -0.22 6.08 11.58
C LEU A 98 0.97 5.97 10.62
N HIS A 99 1.97 6.86 10.71
CA HIS A 99 3.18 6.77 9.91
C HIS A 99 3.88 5.42 10.08
N ALA A 100 4.05 4.96 11.32
CA ALA A 100 4.68 3.66 11.59
C ALA A 100 3.85 2.49 11.03
N TYR A 101 2.53 2.58 11.07
CA TYR A 101 1.62 1.59 10.50
C TYR A 101 1.71 1.53 8.96
N GLU A 102 1.71 2.67 8.28
CA GLU A 102 1.85 2.76 6.82
C GLU A 102 3.20 2.21 6.35
N PHE A 103 4.29 2.59 7.04
CA PHE A 103 5.63 2.14 6.66
C PHE A 103 5.88 0.66 6.97
N GLU A 104 5.26 0.10 8.02
CA GLU A 104 5.30 -1.34 8.29
C GLU A 104 4.58 -2.14 7.19
N ALA A 105 3.45 -1.64 6.65
CA ALA A 105 2.82 -2.28 5.49
C ALA A 105 3.75 -2.26 4.27
N ALA A 106 4.40 -1.12 4.04
CA ALA A 106 5.33 -0.96 2.92
C ALA A 106 6.51 -1.96 2.98
N THR A 107 7.04 -2.29 4.17
CA THR A 107 8.14 -3.25 4.26
C THR A 107 7.74 -4.65 3.76
N PHE A 108 6.49 -5.07 3.99
CA PHE A 108 5.97 -6.35 3.47
C PHE A 108 5.72 -6.31 1.96
N GLY A 109 5.22 -5.19 1.44
CA GLY A 109 5.09 -4.98 -0.01
C GLY A 109 6.44 -5.08 -0.72
N LEU A 110 7.47 -4.43 -0.18
CA LEU A 110 8.83 -4.52 -0.73
C LEU A 110 9.41 -5.93 -0.60
N GLN A 111 9.21 -6.59 0.54
CA GLN A 111 9.64 -7.99 0.73
C GLN A 111 9.01 -8.90 -0.33
N LEU A 112 7.74 -8.71 -0.68
CA LEU A 112 7.10 -9.48 -1.74
C LEU A 112 7.81 -9.30 -3.09
N LEU A 113 8.16 -8.07 -3.47
CA LEU A 113 8.93 -7.79 -4.69
C LEU A 113 10.26 -8.57 -4.68
N HIS A 114 10.98 -8.50 -3.56
CA HIS A 114 12.29 -9.16 -3.41
C HIS A 114 12.17 -10.68 -3.50
N GLU A 115 11.15 -11.28 -2.89
CA GLU A 115 10.86 -12.72 -3.02
C GLU A 115 10.54 -13.16 -4.44
N ARG A 116 10.09 -12.22 -5.30
CA ARG A 116 9.87 -12.46 -6.72
C ARG A 116 11.08 -12.10 -7.60
N GLY A 117 12.21 -11.69 -6.99
CA GLY A 117 13.43 -11.34 -7.69
C GLY A 117 13.45 -9.93 -8.29
N LEU A 118 12.49 -9.08 -7.91
CA LEU A 118 12.40 -7.69 -8.37
C LEU A 118 13.01 -6.75 -7.32
N THR A 119 14.25 -6.32 -7.54
CA THR A 119 14.98 -5.40 -6.64
C THR A 119 15.34 -4.08 -7.32
N GLN A 120 15.10 -3.96 -8.63
CA GLN A 120 15.42 -2.73 -9.37
C GLN A 120 14.38 -1.62 -9.16
N GLN A 121 13.24 -1.96 -8.56
CA GLN A 121 12.11 -1.08 -8.32
C GLN A 121 12.12 -0.48 -6.91
N ASP A 122 13.14 -0.74 -6.08
CA ASP A 122 13.20 -0.31 -4.68
C ASP A 122 13.07 1.22 -4.51
N GLN A 123 13.76 1.99 -5.35
CA GLN A 123 13.65 3.46 -5.31
C GLN A 123 12.27 3.94 -5.76
N TRP A 124 11.74 3.35 -6.84
CA TRP A 124 10.38 3.67 -7.31
C TRP A 124 9.35 3.40 -6.22
N TYR A 125 9.42 2.24 -5.58
CA TYR A 125 8.50 1.85 -4.53
C TYR A 125 8.62 2.77 -3.31
N SER A 126 9.84 3.10 -2.90
CA SER A 126 10.10 4.00 -1.78
C SER A 126 9.58 5.42 -2.04
N ASP A 127 9.78 5.95 -3.25
CA ASP A 127 9.27 7.26 -3.65
C ASP A 127 7.73 7.27 -3.68
N PHE A 128 7.11 6.17 -4.11
CA PHE A 128 5.65 6.01 -4.13
C PHE A 128 5.07 5.94 -2.71
N VAL A 129 5.67 5.15 -1.82
CA VAL A 129 5.28 5.05 -0.40
C VAL A 129 5.40 6.41 0.29
N ASN A 130 6.47 7.17 0.04
CA ASN A 130 6.62 8.50 0.64
C ASN A 130 5.66 9.53 0.04
N THR A 131 5.30 9.40 -1.24
CA THR A 131 4.27 10.23 -1.87
C THR A 131 2.90 9.95 -1.26
N ASP A 132 2.56 8.68 -1.11
CA ASP A 132 1.33 8.22 -0.48
C ASP A 132 1.24 8.69 0.97
N TRP A 133 2.33 8.57 1.75
CA TRP A 133 2.38 9.14 3.09
C TRP A 133 2.12 10.65 3.10
N ARG A 134 2.72 11.41 2.19
CA ARG A 134 2.48 12.86 2.09
C ARG A 134 1.05 13.19 1.69
N TYR A 135 0.40 12.33 0.91
CA TYR A 135 -1.02 12.41 0.58
C TYR A 135 -1.90 12.20 1.82
N VAL A 136 -1.66 11.11 2.57
CA VAL A 136 -2.32 10.77 3.83
C VAL A 136 -2.13 11.88 4.88
N GLU A 137 -0.89 12.33 5.08
CA GLU A 137 -0.55 13.36 6.05
C GLU A 137 -1.30 14.67 5.76
N ARG A 138 -1.32 15.11 4.50
CA ARG A 138 -2.04 16.31 4.07
C ARG A 138 -3.56 16.17 4.23
N TYR A 139 -4.12 15.00 3.95
CA TYR A 139 -5.53 14.72 4.24
C TYR A 139 -5.81 14.92 5.73
N TYR A 140 -5.03 14.29 6.60
CA TYR A 140 -5.20 14.45 8.04
C TYR A 140 -4.91 15.85 8.53
N GLN A 141 -4.09 16.67 7.85
CA GLN A 141 -3.83 18.07 8.21
C GLN A 141 -4.97 19.01 7.83
N THR A 142 -5.63 18.76 6.69
CA THR A 142 -6.54 19.71 6.04
C THR A 142 -8.00 19.24 6.01
N ASP A 143 -8.27 18.00 6.41
CA ASP A 143 -9.55 17.30 6.28
C ASP A 143 -10.09 17.27 4.85
N LYS A 144 -9.19 17.34 3.86
CA LYS A 144 -9.49 17.34 2.42
C LYS A 144 -8.46 16.52 1.67
N LEU A 145 -8.92 15.76 0.67
CA LEU A 145 -8.02 15.02 -0.23
C LEU A 145 -7.20 16.04 -1.05
N PRO A 146 -5.87 16.07 -0.90
CA PRO A 146 -5.03 16.98 -1.68
C PRO A 146 -4.94 16.49 -3.13
N PRO A 147 -4.57 17.35 -4.10
CA PRO A 147 -4.18 16.87 -5.42
C PRO A 147 -2.94 15.98 -5.34
N TRP A 148 -2.99 14.77 -5.91
CA TRP A 148 -1.87 13.82 -5.89
C TRP A 148 -0.56 14.42 -6.42
N GLN A 149 -0.64 15.24 -7.48
CA GLN A 149 0.50 15.88 -8.13
C GLN A 149 1.25 16.86 -7.22
N GLU A 150 0.64 17.32 -6.13
CA GLU A 150 1.32 18.15 -5.15
C GLU A 150 2.03 17.33 -4.05
N CYS A 151 1.70 16.06 -3.93
CA CYS A 151 2.25 15.16 -2.92
C CYS A 151 3.51 14.44 -3.41
N VAL A 152 3.74 14.40 -4.73
CA VAL A 152 4.88 13.74 -5.39
C VAL A 152 6.21 14.11 -4.75
N VAL A 153 6.97 13.08 -4.38
CA VAL A 153 8.37 13.17 -3.93
C VAL A 153 9.22 12.12 -4.65
N SER A 154 10.54 12.35 -4.70
CA SER A 154 11.49 11.49 -5.39
C SER A 154 12.84 11.47 -4.68
N GLY A 155 13.59 10.38 -4.81
CA GLY A 155 14.90 10.22 -4.15
C GLY A 155 14.78 10.10 -2.63
N CYS A 156 13.67 9.55 -2.16
CA CYS A 156 13.41 9.30 -0.75
C CYS A 156 14.32 8.17 -0.21
N PRO A 157 14.57 8.11 1.11
CA PRO A 157 15.25 6.98 1.73
C PRO A 157 14.58 5.65 1.38
N LEU A 158 15.39 4.63 1.13
CA LEU A 158 14.88 3.30 0.76
C LEU A 158 14.15 2.65 1.94
N ILE A 159 12.91 2.23 1.69
CA ILE A 159 12.21 1.30 2.56
C ILE A 159 13.06 0.03 2.68
N GLN A 160 13.15 -0.51 3.89
CA GLN A 160 13.85 -1.77 4.12
C GLN A 160 12.81 -2.90 4.15
N PRO A 161 13.01 -3.99 3.39
CA PRO A 161 12.08 -5.10 3.39
C PRO A 161 12.10 -5.81 4.75
N GLN A 162 10.95 -6.33 5.16
CA GLN A 162 10.82 -7.15 6.36
C GLN A 162 10.23 -8.51 6.00
N PRO A 163 10.74 -9.63 6.55
CA PRO A 163 10.16 -10.95 6.30
C PRO A 163 8.66 -10.98 6.56
N ILE A 164 7.91 -11.51 5.60
CA ILE A 164 6.46 -11.68 5.73
C ILE A 164 6.20 -12.79 6.78
N PRO A 165 5.47 -12.51 7.87
CA PRO A 165 5.22 -13.51 8.91
C PRO A 165 4.24 -14.59 8.43
N PRO A 166 4.11 -15.71 9.16
CA PRO A 166 3.08 -16.70 8.90
C PRO A 166 1.67 -16.07 8.93
N LEU A 167 0.92 -16.30 7.85
CA LEU A 167 -0.43 -15.75 7.67
C LEU A 167 -1.50 -16.74 8.11
N LYS A 168 -2.58 -16.22 8.71
CA LYS A 168 -3.80 -16.99 8.97
C LYS A 168 -4.98 -16.30 8.30
N GLN A 169 -5.27 -16.72 7.07
CA GLN A 169 -6.32 -16.11 6.27
C GLN A 169 -7.67 -16.11 6.99
N ARG A 170 -8.28 -14.94 7.06
CA ARG A 170 -9.56 -14.71 7.72
C ARG A 170 -10.20 -13.46 7.14
N GLN A 171 -11.52 -13.45 7.09
CA GLN A 171 -12.25 -12.25 6.73
C GLN A 171 -12.13 -11.21 7.86
N VAL A 172 -11.84 -9.97 7.48
CA VAL A 172 -11.85 -8.79 8.35
C VAL A 172 -12.81 -7.75 7.77
N ALA A 173 -13.08 -6.70 8.54
CA ALA A 173 -13.87 -5.57 8.03
C ALA A 173 -13.18 -4.96 6.81
N VAL A 174 -13.96 -4.57 5.80
CA VAL A 174 -13.44 -3.97 4.57
C VAL A 174 -12.68 -2.69 4.92
N ARG A 175 -11.44 -2.60 4.41
CA ARG A 175 -10.56 -1.43 4.52
C ARG A 175 -10.26 -0.92 3.12
N PHE A 176 -9.97 0.37 2.99
CA PHE A 176 -9.81 1.03 1.69
C PHE A 176 -8.59 1.93 1.65
N ALA A 177 -7.98 2.02 0.48
CA ALA A 177 -7.07 3.09 0.09
C ALA A 177 -7.85 4.17 -0.67
N PHE A 178 -7.42 5.41 -0.51
CA PHE A 178 -7.94 6.59 -1.21
C PHE A 178 -6.88 7.09 -2.19
#